data_AF-A0A2H0WGB2-F1
#
_entry.id   AF-A0A2H0WGB2-F1
#
_cell.length_a   1.000
_cell.length_b   1.000
_cell.length_c   1.000
_cell.angle_alpha   90.00
_cell.angle_beta   90.00
_cell.angle_gamma   90.00
#
_symmetry.space_group_name_H-M   'P 1'
#
loop_
_entity.id
_entity.type
_entity.pdbx_description
1 polymer ?
#
loop_
_entity_poly.entity_id
_entity_poly.type
_entity_poly.pdbx_seq_one_letter_code
_entity_poly.pdbx_strand_id
1 'polypeptide(L)' 'MADVLVVTSKVKKFIKEKGEMNTSAETVDVLSKAIEQLCAKGIEAAKADGRKTVMTRDIVIDHL' A
#
# COMPACT_ATOMS: atom_id res chain seq x y z
N MET A 1 -1.72 0.24 -17.09
CA MET A 1 -2.71 -0.08 -16.03
C MET A 1 -1.88 -0.40 -14.80
N ALA A 2 -2.08 0.33 -13.70
CA ALA A 2 -1.37 0.01 -12.45
C ALA A 2 -1.92 -1.31 -11.92
N ASP A 3 -1.06 -2.19 -11.43
CA ASP A 3 -1.50 -3.45 -10.85
C ASP A 3 -2.19 -3.16 -9.51
N VAL A 4 -3.34 -3.80 -9.28
CA VAL A 4 -4.13 -3.55 -8.06
C VAL A 4 -3.57 -4.42 -6.95
N LEU A 5 -2.75 -3.82 -6.09
CA LEU A 5 -2.08 -4.51 -4.97
C LEU A 5 -2.98 -4.68 -3.73
N VAL A 6 -4.22 -4.16 -3.78
CA VAL A 6 -5.18 -4.20 -2.66
C VAL A 6 -6.44 -4.97 -3.01
N VAL A 7 -7.03 -5.62 -2.01
CA VAL A 7 -8.35 -6.22 -2.17
C VAL A 7 -9.40 -5.11 -2.15
N THR A 8 -9.83 -4.69 -3.34
CA THR A 8 -10.76 -3.57 -3.55
C THR A 8 -12.02 -3.64 -2.69
N SER A 9 -12.59 -4.84 -2.52
CA SER A 9 -13.78 -5.04 -1.69
C SER A 9 -13.53 -4.77 -0.21
N LYS A 10 -12.34 -5.10 0.31
CA LYS A 10 -11.97 -4.82 1.72
C LYS A 10 -11.78 -3.33 1.95
N VAL A 11 -11.13 -2.63 1.03
CA VAL A 11 -10.93 -1.17 1.11
C VAL A 11 -12.27 -0.44 1.07
N LYS A 12 -13.13 -0.77 0.10
CA LYS A 12 -14.47 -0.18 -0.02
C LYS A 12 -15.32 -0.43 1.23
N LYS A 13 -15.27 -1.66 1.75
CA LYS A 13 -15.98 -2.03 2.98
C LYS A 13 -15.46 -1.24 4.18
N PHE A 14 -14.14 -1.11 4.34
CA PHE A 14 -13.53 -0.33 5.42
C PHE A 14 -13.96 1.14 5.40
N ILE A 15 -13.90 1.79 4.23
CA ILE A 15 -14.29 3.20 4.07
C ILE A 15 -15.79 3.38 4.36
N LYS A 16 -16.63 2.45 3.89
CA LYS A 16 -18.07 2.49 4.15
C LYS A 16 -18.40 2.26 5.63
N GLU A 17 -17.77 1.30 6.29
CA GLU A 17 -18.03 1.00 7.71
C GLU A 17 -17.50 2.08 8.66
N LYS A 18 -16.40 2.74 8.31
CA LYS A 18 -15.78 3.77 9.15
C LYS A 18 -16.31 5.18 8.91
N GLY A 19 -16.72 5.50 7.68
CA GLY A 19 -17.10 6.85 7.29
C GLY A 19 -18.47 6.97 6.62
N GLU A 20 -19.17 5.86 6.38
CA GLU A 20 -20.43 5.83 5.61
C GLU A 20 -20.29 6.40 4.18
N MET A 21 -19.08 6.32 3.61
CA MET A 21 -18.75 6.90 2.31
C MET A 21 -18.70 5.85 1.19
N ASN A 22 -18.98 6.30 -0.03
CA ASN A 22 -18.71 5.54 -1.25
C ASN A 22 -17.26 5.80 -1.72
N THR A 23 -16.64 4.80 -2.34
CA THR A 23 -15.25 4.89 -2.84
C THR A 23 -15.23 4.82 -4.36
N SER A 24 -14.58 5.80 -4.99
CA SER A 24 -14.36 5.82 -6.44
C SER A 24 -13.38 4.71 -6.88
N ALA A 25 -13.39 4.36 -8.16
CA ALA A 25 -12.44 3.40 -8.71
C ALA A 25 -10.99 3.95 -8.66
N GLU A 26 -10.81 5.23 -9.00
CA GLU A 26 -9.49 5.90 -9.02
C GLU A 26 -8.83 5.94 -7.64
N THR A 27 -9.60 6.00 -6.55
CA THR A 27 -9.07 5.91 -5.18
C THR A 27 -8.31 4.60 -4.96
N VAL A 28 -8.75 3.50 -5.56
CA VAL A 28 -8.13 2.18 -5.43
C VAL A 28 -6.79 2.13 -6.17
N ASP A 29 -6.71 2.78 -7.33
CA ASP A 29 -5.47 2.91 -8.09
C ASP A 29 -4.42 3.71 -7.32
N VAL A 30 -4.82 4.81 -6.68
CA VAL A 30 -3.91 5.64 -5.85
C VAL A 30 -3.39 4.86 -4.64
N LEU A 31 -4.26 4.12 -3.96
CA LEU A 31 -3.85 3.27 -2.83
C LEU A 31 -2.89 2.17 -3.27
N SER A 32 -3.12 1.57 -4.44
CA SER A 32 -2.23 0.55 -5.00
C SER A 32 -0.85 1.11 -5.32
N LYS A 33 -0.79 2.32 -5.92
CA LYS A 33 0.47 3.04 -6.16
C LYS A 33 1.22 3.37 -4.86
N ALA A 34 0.52 3.78 -3.81
CA ALA A 34 1.15 4.07 -2.53
C ALA A 34 1.82 2.82 -1.95
N ILE A 35 1.14 1.66 -2.01
CA ILE A 35 1.70 0.37 -1.56
C ILE A 35 2.87 -0.06 -2.43
N GLU A 36 2.80 0.13 -3.74
CA GLU A 36 3.90 -0.16 -4.65
C GLU A 36 5.16 0.63 -4.27
N GLN A 37 5.02 1.93 -4.00
CA GLN A 37 6.12 2.79 -3.57
C GLN A 37 6.68 2.38 -2.19
N LEU A 38 5.82 2.01 -1.25
CA LEU A 38 6.22 1.48 0.06
C LEU A 38 7.04 0.20 -0.09
N CYS A 39 6.57 -0.74 -0.90
CA CYS A 39 7.26 -1.99 -1.18
C CYS A 39 8.61 -1.74 -1.89
N ALA A 40 8.65 -0.83 -2.87
CA ALA A 40 9.88 -0.48 -3.57
C ALA A 40 10.94 0.07 -2.60
N LYS A 41 10.56 1.02 -1.74
CA LYS A 41 11.45 1.56 -0.70
C LYS A 41 11.94 0.47 0.25
N GLY A 42 11.05 -0.44 0.67
CA GLY A 42 11.42 -1.55 1.53
C GLY A 42 12.39 -2.52 0.89
N ILE A 43 12.25 -2.80 -0.41
CA ILE A 43 13.19 -3.61 -1.18
C ILE A 43 14.55 -2.91 -1.25
N GLU A 44 14.60 -1.61 -1.51
CA GLU A 44 15.85 -0.85 -1.56
C GLU A 44 16.57 -0.85 -0.21
N ALA A 45 15.84 -0.62 0.89
CA ALA A 45 16.39 -0.66 2.24
C ALA A 45 16.94 -2.05 2.60
N ALA A 46 16.18 -3.11 2.31
CA ALA A 46 16.63 -4.49 2.55
C ALA A 46 17.88 -4.82 1.73
N LYS A 47 17.93 -4.37 0.47
CA LYS A 47 19.08 -4.57 -0.43
C LYS A 47 20.32 -3.79 0.05
N ALA A 48 20.14 -2.55 0.51
CA ALA A 48 21.22 -1.73 1.08
C ALA A 48 21.84 -2.38 2.32
N ASP A 49 21.03 -3.11 3.10
CA ASP A 49 21.43 -3.88 4.27
C ASP A 49 21.93 -5.31 3.92
N GLY A 50 22.09 -5.63 2.63
CA GLY A 50 22.59 -6.93 2.16
C GLY A 50 21.61 -8.10 2.33
N ARG A 51 20.33 -7.83 2.64
CA ARG A 51 19.30 -8.84 2.86
C ARG A 51 18.51 -9.15 1.59
N LYS A 52 18.00 -10.38 1.52
CA LYS A 52 17.03 -10.82 0.50
C LYS A 52 15.59 -10.83 0.99
N THR A 53 15.38 -10.41 2.24
CA THR A 53 14.07 -10.43 2.90
C THR A 53 13.76 -9.03 3.40
N VAL A 54 12.67 -8.46 2.88
CA VAL A 54 12.07 -7.23 3.39
C VAL A 54 11.45 -7.54 4.75
N MET A 55 11.84 -6.78 5.75
CA MET A 55 11.38 -6.90 7.14
C MET A 55 10.52 -5.69 7.52
N THR A 56 9.82 -5.78 8.64
CA THR A 56 8.94 -4.70 9.13
C THR A 56 9.63 -3.34 9.21
N ARG A 57 10.92 -3.33 9.59
CA ARG A 57 11.74 -2.10 9.68
C ARG A 57 12.00 -1.40 8.34
N ASP A 58 11.82 -2.11 7.23
CA ASP A 58 12.06 -1.57 5.89
C ASP A 58 10.81 -0.87 5.32
N ILE A 59 9.63 -1.11 5.91
CA ILE A 59 8.37 -0.50 5.52
C ILE A 59 8.03 0.61 6.51
N VAL A 60 8.32 1.85 6.13
CA VAL A 60 8.03 3.03 6.95
C VAL A 60 6.73 3.67 6.48
N ILE A 61 5.73 3.66 7.35
CA ILE A 61 4.40 4.27 7.13
C ILE A 61 4.20 5.57 7.93
N ASP A 62 5.24 6.04 8.64
CA ASP A 62 5.17 7.28 9.40
C ASP A 62 4.86 8.44 8.44
N HIS A 63 3.86 9.26 8.80
CA HIS A 63 3.32 10.41 8.05
C HIS A 63 2.30 10.11 6.94
N LEU A 64 1.57 8.99 6.99
CA LEU A 64 0.31 8.81 6.25
C LEU A 64 -0.78 9.80 6.68
#